data_AF-A0A110B3M0-F1
#
_entry.id   AF-A0A110B3M0-F1
#
_cell.length_a   1.000
_cell.length_b   1.000
_cell.length_c   1.000
_cell.angle_alpha   90.00
_cell.angle_beta   90.00
_cell.angle_gamma   90.00
#
_symmetry.space_group_name_H-M   'P 1'
#
loop_
_entity.id
_entity.type
_entity.pdbx_description
1 polymer ?
#
loop_
_entity_poly.entity_id
_entity_poly.type
_entity_poly.pdbx_seq_one_letter_code
_entity_poly.pdbx_strand_id
1 'polypeptide(L)'
;MIKQVFNWQDLPMEELEKIHLAKDGELLLEKDDLTQLLSGRRTSMLRLEDLELDGLRIEVLDAKLSLKENKDGSIGLLLHPIYRKPDIPSFLTAAQAEMLEKGDIISLQKMIFDDEGHAKEVLVEFDKDTNEFIITDTEKIQAPDMINGIPLTAEQKDRYKKGREVETPDGTTIQYSGTDKQGIRSDKLALIASIIVDGGVSYMLYKGLHALWGKEDKKRGVGKNYHEALKEMQQRESRDFAKPVQDDLDNEHSETISR
;
A
#
# COMPACT_ATOMS: atom_id res chain seq x y z
N MET A 1 7.83 -4.38 -4.53
CA MET A 1 7.67 -4.30 -3.06
C MET A 1 7.14 -2.93 -2.70
N ILE A 2 6.03 -2.88 -1.96
CA ILE A 2 5.52 -1.65 -1.35
C ILE A 2 6.57 -1.21 -0.32
N LYS A 3 7.05 0.03 -0.43
CA LYS A 3 8.08 0.55 0.49
C LYS A 3 7.42 0.89 1.83
N GLN A 4 7.98 0.36 2.91
CA GLN A 4 7.57 0.68 4.28
C GLN A 4 8.02 2.10 4.62
N VAL A 5 7.11 2.85 5.23
CA VAL A 5 7.33 4.23 5.72
C VAL A 5 7.55 4.23 7.23
N PHE A 6 6.90 3.30 7.94
CA PHE A 6 7.05 3.10 9.39
C PHE A 6 7.78 1.78 9.68
N ASN A 7 8.56 1.74 10.76
CA ASN A 7 9.15 0.50 11.25
C ASN A 7 8.19 -0.22 12.18
N TRP A 8 8.20 -1.55 12.13
CA TRP A 8 7.38 -2.40 12.99
C TRP A 8 7.65 -2.18 14.49
N GLN A 9 8.90 -1.86 14.85
CA GLN A 9 9.33 -1.61 16.23
C GLN A 9 8.78 -0.29 16.80
N ASP A 10 8.34 0.63 15.94
CA ASP A 10 7.85 1.95 16.33
C ASP A 10 6.32 1.97 16.47
N LEU A 11 5.65 0.83 16.29
CA LEU A 11 4.19 0.76 16.39
C LEU A 11 3.71 1.09 17.81
N PRO A 12 2.59 1.82 17.97
CA PRO A 12 2.03 2.16 19.27
C PRO A 12 1.36 0.93 19.90
N MET A 13 2.16 0.02 20.44
CA MET A 13 1.68 -1.25 21.00
C MET A 13 0.64 -1.05 22.11
N GLU A 14 0.84 -0.07 22.99
CA GLU A 14 -0.13 0.25 24.05
C GLU A 14 -1.49 0.68 23.50
N GLU A 15 -1.54 1.43 22.38
CA GLU A 15 -2.80 1.84 21.74
C GLU A 15 -3.47 0.65 21.03
N LEU A 16 -2.67 -0.21 20.40
CA LEU A 16 -3.16 -1.42 19.74
C LEU A 16 -3.73 -2.43 20.76
N GLU A 17 -3.11 -2.57 21.93
CA GLU A 17 -3.62 -3.42 23.02
C GLU A 17 -4.98 -2.92 23.56
N LYS A 18 -5.15 -1.59 23.71
CA LYS A 18 -6.42 -0.98 24.15
C LYS A 18 -7.60 -1.27 23.22
N ILE A 19 -7.33 -1.57 21.96
CA ILE A 19 -8.36 -1.92 20.96
C ILE A 19 -8.31 -3.40 20.56
N HIS A 20 -7.65 -4.24 21.37
CA HIS A 20 -7.56 -5.68 21.19
C HIS A 20 -6.90 -6.14 19.89
N LEU A 21 -6.07 -5.29 19.27
CA LEU A 21 -5.27 -5.61 18.07
C LEU A 21 -3.82 -5.95 18.39
N ALA A 22 -3.47 -5.98 19.67
CA ALA A 22 -2.24 -6.55 20.17
C ALA A 22 -2.49 -7.20 21.53
N LYS A 23 -1.65 -8.16 21.90
CA LYS A 23 -1.65 -8.79 23.23
C LYS A 23 -0.26 -9.35 23.53
N ASP A 24 0.25 -9.08 24.73
CA ASP A 24 1.53 -9.61 25.23
C ASP A 24 2.70 -9.34 24.26
N GLY A 25 2.68 -8.18 23.57
CA GLY A 25 3.67 -7.81 22.56
C GLY A 25 3.48 -8.44 21.17
N GLU A 26 2.46 -9.28 20.98
CA GLU A 26 2.12 -9.85 19.67
C GLU A 26 1.01 -9.04 18.99
N LEU A 27 1.15 -8.79 17.69
CA LEU A 27 0.10 -8.16 16.89
C LEU A 27 -0.96 -9.17 16.46
N LEU A 28 -2.22 -8.79 16.62
CA LEU A 28 -3.40 -9.55 16.22
C LEU A 28 -4.03 -8.97 14.95
N LEU A 29 -3.19 -8.46 14.05
CA LEU A 29 -3.60 -7.90 12.76
C LEU A 29 -3.31 -8.89 11.63
N GLU A 30 -4.24 -8.97 10.69
CA GLU A 30 -3.99 -9.65 9.41
C GLU A 30 -2.77 -9.06 8.71
N LYS A 31 -1.98 -9.92 8.06
CA LYS A 31 -0.71 -9.53 7.41
C LYS A 31 -0.90 -8.39 6.41
N ASP A 32 -1.99 -8.40 5.66
CA ASP A 32 -2.29 -7.39 4.66
C ASP A 32 -2.60 -6.02 5.29
N ASP A 33 -3.26 -6.00 6.44
CA ASP A 33 -3.58 -4.76 7.16
C ASP A 33 -2.35 -4.20 7.87
N LEU A 34 -1.52 -5.07 8.44
CA LEU A 34 -0.21 -4.66 8.95
C LEU A 34 0.67 -4.06 7.85
N THR A 35 0.69 -4.67 6.67
CA THR A 35 1.45 -4.15 5.52
C THR A 35 0.95 -2.78 5.10
N GLN A 36 -0.37 -2.58 5.10
CA GLN A 36 -0.99 -1.27 4.81
C GLN A 36 -0.57 -0.21 5.83
N LEU A 37 -0.70 -0.48 7.13
CA LEU A 37 -0.30 0.45 8.19
C LEU A 37 1.17 0.86 8.06
N LEU A 38 2.07 -0.12 7.92
CA LEU A 38 3.52 0.16 7.80
C LEU A 38 3.87 0.94 6.53
N SER A 39 3.05 0.85 5.49
CA SER A 39 3.19 1.67 4.27
C SER A 39 2.59 3.08 4.39
N GLY A 40 2.06 3.42 5.57
CA GLY A 40 1.39 4.69 5.86
C GLY A 40 0.00 4.82 5.27
N ARG A 41 -0.67 3.69 5.06
CA ARG A 41 -2.03 3.62 4.52
C ARG A 41 -3.03 3.22 5.60
N ARG A 42 -4.31 3.35 5.24
CA ARG A 42 -5.40 2.84 6.06
C ARG A 42 -5.51 1.32 5.92
N THR A 43 -5.93 0.64 6.98
CA THR A 43 -6.31 -0.78 6.93
C THR A 43 -7.60 -1.00 6.14
N SER A 44 -7.95 -2.27 5.96
CA SER A 44 -9.34 -2.66 5.75
C SER A 44 -10.25 -2.26 6.93
N MET A 45 -11.57 -2.34 6.74
CA MET A 45 -12.53 -2.09 7.81
C MET A 45 -12.37 -3.18 8.89
N LEU A 46 -12.01 -2.77 10.10
CA LEU A 46 -11.86 -3.66 11.25
C LEU A 46 -13.09 -3.52 12.13
N ARG A 47 -13.57 -4.66 12.64
CA ARG A 47 -14.60 -4.70 13.67
C ARG A 47 -13.92 -4.78 15.02
N LEU A 48 -13.97 -3.68 15.76
CA LEU A 48 -13.40 -3.56 17.09
C LEU A 48 -14.49 -3.79 18.13
N GLU A 49 -14.25 -4.65 19.11
CA GLU A 49 -15.25 -5.05 20.10
C GLU A 49 -14.78 -4.71 21.52
N ASP A 50 -15.74 -4.42 22.39
CA ASP A 50 -15.54 -4.13 23.82
C ASP A 50 -14.49 -3.04 24.08
N LEU A 51 -14.56 -1.94 23.34
CA LEU A 51 -13.65 -0.81 23.50
C LEU A 51 -13.98 -0.01 24.76
N GLU A 52 -12.94 0.39 25.49
CA GLU A 52 -13.02 1.37 26.57
C GLU A 52 -12.17 2.59 26.21
N LEU A 53 -12.85 3.64 25.72
CA LEU A 53 -12.21 4.88 25.29
C LEU A 53 -12.67 6.02 26.20
N ASP A 54 -11.75 6.63 26.94
CA ASP A 54 -12.02 7.78 27.81
C ASP A 54 -13.21 7.58 28.79
N GLY A 55 -13.38 6.36 29.30
CA GLY A 55 -14.46 5.98 30.22
C GLY A 55 -15.82 5.71 29.55
N LEU A 56 -15.88 5.77 28.21
CA LEU A 56 -17.01 5.29 27.43
C LEU A 56 -16.77 3.85 26.99
N ARG A 57 -17.71 2.97 27.32
CA ARG A 57 -17.74 1.61 26.77
C ARG A 57 -18.47 1.60 25.43
N ILE A 58 -17.79 1.13 24.40
CA ILE A 58 -18.34 0.94 23.05
C ILE A 58 -18.32 -0.56 22.76
N GLU A 59 -19.49 -1.17 22.65
CA GLU A 59 -19.60 -2.63 22.43
C GLU A 59 -19.00 -3.05 21.10
N VAL A 60 -19.28 -2.30 20.03
CA VAL A 60 -18.78 -2.57 18.68
C VAL A 60 -18.51 -1.25 17.96
N LEU A 61 -17.37 -1.17 17.28
CA LEU A 61 -17.00 -0.08 16.40
C LEU A 61 -16.36 -0.63 15.12
N ASP A 62 -17.00 -0.37 13.98
CA ASP A 62 -16.38 -0.60 12.68
C ASP A 62 -15.54 0.63 12.30
N ALA A 63 -14.23 0.45 12.16
CA ALA A 63 -13.30 1.52 11.80
C ALA A 63 -12.13 1.02 10.94
N LYS A 64 -11.61 1.90 10.08
CA LYS A 64 -10.27 1.74 9.50
C LYS A 64 -9.24 2.36 10.44
N LEU A 65 -7.99 1.90 10.36
CA LEU A 65 -6.88 2.44 11.15
C LEU A 65 -5.81 3.05 10.27
N SER A 66 -5.15 4.11 10.73
CA SER A 66 -3.92 4.62 10.11
C SER A 66 -2.89 5.03 11.16
N LEU A 67 -1.62 5.11 10.75
CA LEU A 67 -0.55 5.66 11.58
C LEU A 67 -0.31 7.13 11.28
N LYS A 68 0.09 7.88 12.30
CA LYS A 68 0.52 9.28 12.18
C LYS A 68 1.76 9.52 13.03
N GLU A 69 2.74 10.21 12.45
CA GLU A 69 3.88 10.73 13.20
C GLU A 69 3.46 11.97 14.02
N ASN A 70 3.74 11.92 15.31
CA ASN A 70 3.51 13.01 16.26
C ASN A 70 4.65 14.03 16.23
N LYS A 71 4.44 15.21 16.84
CA LYS A 71 5.45 16.29 16.87
C LYS A 71 6.75 15.90 17.58
N ASP A 72 6.69 14.92 18.48
CA ASP A 72 7.82 14.39 19.21
C ASP A 72 8.52 13.21 18.50
N GLY A 73 8.05 12.84 17.30
CA GLY A 73 8.57 11.73 16.51
C GLY A 73 7.99 10.36 16.89
N SER A 74 7.13 10.28 17.91
CA SER A 74 6.39 9.04 18.21
C SER A 74 5.35 8.74 17.14
N ILE A 75 4.97 7.46 16.98
CA ILE A 75 3.90 7.06 16.07
C ILE A 75 2.62 6.85 16.88
N GLY A 76 1.56 7.56 16.50
CA GLY A 76 0.21 7.37 17.07
C GLY A 76 -0.72 6.59 16.14
N LEU A 77 -1.77 6.02 16.71
CA LEU A 77 -2.83 5.33 15.98
C LEU A 77 -4.05 6.25 15.80
N LEU A 78 -4.60 6.28 14.59
CA LEU A 78 -5.84 7.00 14.29
C LEU A 78 -6.94 6.02 13.91
N LEU A 79 -8.11 6.18 14.55
CA LEU A 79 -9.33 5.46 14.21
C LEU A 79 -10.17 6.31 13.24
N HIS A 80 -10.64 5.65 12.18
CA HIS A 80 -11.49 6.21 11.14
C HIS A 80 -12.83 5.46 11.15
N PRO A 81 -13.77 5.84 12.03
CA PRO A 81 -15.07 5.20 12.11
C PRO A 81 -15.93 5.55 10.88
N ILE A 82 -17.06 4.85 10.73
CA ILE A 82 -18.04 5.20 9.70
C ILE A 82 -18.81 6.46 10.12
N TYR A 83 -18.45 7.61 9.57
CA TYR A 83 -19.10 8.88 9.88
C TYR A 83 -20.49 8.95 9.25
N ARG A 84 -21.45 9.54 9.96
CA ARG A 84 -22.80 9.76 9.44
C ARG A 84 -22.85 10.81 8.33
N LYS A 85 -21.98 11.81 8.42
CA LYS A 85 -21.79 12.88 7.43
C LYS A 85 -20.30 13.19 7.35
N PRO A 86 -19.76 13.40 6.15
CA PRO A 86 -18.37 13.79 6.01
C PRO A 86 -18.15 15.22 6.47
N ASP A 87 -17.01 15.46 7.11
CA ASP A 87 -16.51 16.81 7.34
C ASP A 87 -15.83 17.33 6.07
N ILE A 88 -16.48 18.29 5.40
CA ILE A 88 -15.97 18.86 4.16
C ILE A 88 -14.80 19.80 4.48
N PRO A 89 -13.59 19.57 3.90
CA PRO A 89 -12.46 20.46 4.09
C PRO A 89 -12.79 21.90 3.64
N SER A 90 -12.41 22.89 4.43
CA SER A 90 -12.76 24.31 4.21
C SER A 90 -12.25 24.88 2.88
N PHE A 91 -11.21 24.28 2.29
CA PHE A 91 -10.65 24.68 0.99
C PHE A 91 -11.36 24.05 -0.22
N LEU A 92 -12.32 23.14 0.01
CA LEU A 92 -13.20 22.60 -1.04
C LEU A 92 -14.47 23.44 -1.16
N THR A 93 -14.94 23.62 -2.39
CA THR A 93 -16.30 24.11 -2.61
C THR A 93 -17.30 22.97 -2.42
N ALA A 94 -18.55 23.29 -2.11
CA ALA A 94 -19.62 22.29 -2.00
C ALA A 94 -19.76 21.43 -3.27
N ALA A 95 -19.62 22.05 -4.46
CA ALA A 95 -19.64 21.32 -5.74
C ALA A 95 -18.45 20.36 -5.89
N GLN A 96 -17.24 20.76 -5.47
CA GLN A 96 -16.06 19.88 -5.50
C GLN A 96 -16.22 18.68 -4.57
N ALA A 97 -16.72 18.93 -3.36
CA ALA A 97 -17.03 17.88 -2.38
C ALA A 97 -18.07 16.91 -2.94
N GLU A 98 -19.18 17.42 -3.49
CA GLU A 98 -20.24 16.61 -4.08
C GLU A 98 -19.75 15.73 -5.24
N MET A 99 -18.89 16.25 -6.12
CA MET A 99 -18.31 15.47 -7.23
C MET A 99 -17.42 14.32 -6.73
N LEU A 100 -16.65 14.54 -5.65
CA LEU A 100 -15.83 13.49 -5.02
C LEU A 100 -16.72 12.45 -4.31
N GLU A 101 -17.73 12.89 -3.56
CA GLU A 101 -18.68 12.02 -2.84
C GLU A 101 -19.44 11.10 -3.81
N LYS A 102 -19.94 11.66 -4.91
CA LYS A 102 -20.62 10.89 -5.98
C LYS A 102 -19.65 9.98 -6.72
N GLY A 103 -18.36 10.35 -6.77
CA GLY A 103 -17.34 9.68 -7.58
C GLY A 103 -17.35 10.12 -9.04
N ASP A 104 -17.91 11.28 -9.35
CA ASP A 104 -17.82 11.93 -10.67
C ASP A 104 -16.36 12.31 -10.98
N ILE A 105 -15.59 12.65 -9.95
CA ILE A 105 -14.13 12.71 -9.98
C ILE A 105 -13.56 11.81 -8.89
N ILE A 106 -12.48 11.13 -9.22
CA ILE A 106 -11.85 10.14 -8.32
C ILE A 106 -10.94 10.83 -7.31
N SER A 107 -10.23 11.88 -7.74
CA SER A 107 -9.31 12.66 -6.94
C SER A 107 -9.23 14.09 -7.44
N LEU A 108 -8.99 15.05 -6.54
CA LEU A 108 -8.82 16.45 -6.86
C LEU A 108 -7.49 16.97 -6.32
N GLN A 109 -6.67 17.56 -7.19
CA GLN A 109 -5.41 18.21 -6.82
C GLN A 109 -5.68 19.65 -6.35
N LYS A 110 -5.12 20.04 -5.20
CA LYS A 110 -5.28 21.38 -4.61
C LYS A 110 -3.96 21.88 -4.04
N MET A 111 -3.72 23.19 -4.14
CA MET A 111 -2.71 23.88 -3.34
C MET A 111 -3.38 24.38 -2.07
N ILE A 112 -2.84 24.01 -0.91
CA ILE A 112 -3.29 24.48 0.42
C ILE A 112 -2.12 25.13 1.14
N PHE A 113 -2.40 25.79 2.26
CA PHE A 113 -1.37 26.33 3.16
C PHE A 113 -1.50 25.62 4.51
N ASP A 114 -0.38 25.22 5.10
CA ASP A 114 -0.37 24.74 6.48
C ASP A 114 -0.48 25.89 7.49
N ASP A 115 -0.55 25.55 8.77
CA ASP A 115 -0.67 26.53 9.86
C ASP A 115 0.52 27.50 9.93
N GLU A 116 1.66 27.14 9.33
CA GLU A 116 2.87 27.96 9.26
C GLU A 116 2.91 28.83 7.98
N GLY A 117 1.91 28.70 7.10
CA GLY A 117 1.80 29.44 5.85
C GLY A 117 2.61 28.84 4.70
N HIS A 118 3.14 27.63 4.84
CA HIS A 118 3.84 26.93 3.76
C HIS A 118 2.84 26.31 2.78
N ALA A 119 3.05 26.58 1.50
CA ALA A 119 2.23 25.99 0.44
C ALA A 119 2.51 24.49 0.31
N LYS A 120 1.45 23.68 0.27
CA LYS A 120 1.50 22.23 0.06
C LYS A 120 0.56 21.82 -1.06
N GLU A 121 1.05 20.97 -1.95
CA GLU A 121 0.24 20.35 -2.99
C GLU A 121 -0.35 19.05 -2.46
N VAL A 122 -1.68 18.96 -2.43
CA VAL A 122 -2.41 17.80 -1.89
C VAL A 122 -3.33 17.18 -2.93
N LEU A 123 -3.54 15.88 -2.80
CA LEU A 123 -4.63 15.14 -3.42
C LEU A 123 -5.75 14.93 -2.43
N VAL A 124 -6.97 15.17 -2.89
CA VAL A 124 -8.19 14.95 -2.12
C VAL A 124 -8.98 13.85 -2.76
N GLU A 125 -9.31 12.82 -1.99
CA GLU A 125 -10.15 11.69 -2.38
C GLU A 125 -11.29 11.53 -1.37
N PHE A 126 -12.32 10.76 -1.72
CA PHE A 126 -13.41 10.44 -0.80
C PHE A 126 -13.43 8.94 -0.50
N ASP A 127 -13.25 8.58 0.78
CA ASP A 127 -13.40 7.22 1.27
C ASP A 127 -14.88 6.95 1.56
N LYS A 128 -15.51 6.19 0.68
CA LYS A 128 -16.93 5.82 0.79
C LYS A 128 -17.22 4.86 1.95
N ASP A 129 -16.21 4.13 2.42
CA ASP A 129 -16.41 3.18 3.52
C ASP A 129 -16.54 3.89 4.87
N THR A 130 -15.80 5.00 5.06
CA THR A 130 -15.81 5.78 6.29
C THR A 130 -16.57 7.10 6.18
N ASN A 131 -17.01 7.49 4.98
CA ASN A 131 -17.55 8.81 4.66
C ASN A 131 -16.60 9.94 5.06
N GLU A 132 -15.36 9.87 4.57
CA GLU A 132 -14.33 10.87 4.87
C GLU A 132 -13.62 11.38 3.62
N PHE A 133 -13.19 12.64 3.68
CA PHE A 133 -12.24 13.19 2.72
C PHE A 133 -10.82 12.83 3.14
N ILE A 134 -10.11 12.12 2.25
CA ILE A 134 -8.70 11.77 2.43
C ILE A 134 -7.86 12.86 1.79
N ILE A 135 -6.98 13.48 2.57
CA ILE A 135 -6.05 14.50 2.09
C ILE A 135 -4.64 13.91 2.14
N THR A 136 -4.03 13.74 0.98
CA THR A 136 -2.68 13.19 0.84
C THR A 136 -1.73 14.26 0.33
N ASP A 137 -0.64 14.49 1.05
CA ASP A 137 0.47 15.32 0.58
C ASP A 137 1.18 14.64 -0.61
N THR A 138 1.20 15.31 -1.76
CA THR A 138 1.78 14.75 -2.99
C THR A 138 3.27 14.48 -2.89
N GLU A 139 4.00 15.21 -2.03
CA GLU A 139 5.42 14.99 -1.81
C GLU A 139 5.68 13.67 -1.08
N LYS A 140 4.72 13.23 -0.25
CA LYS A 140 4.77 11.95 0.48
C LYS A 140 4.35 10.77 -0.39
N ILE A 141 3.77 11.01 -1.57
CA ILE A 141 3.37 9.94 -2.49
C ILE A 141 4.59 9.34 -3.17
N GLN A 142 4.70 8.03 -3.06
CA GLN A 142 5.75 7.26 -3.72
C GLN A 142 5.19 6.60 -4.97
N ALA A 143 5.76 6.96 -6.12
CA ALA A 143 5.45 6.31 -7.37
C ALA A 143 6.23 4.98 -7.48
N PRO A 144 5.62 3.92 -8.02
CA PRO A 144 6.33 2.68 -8.29
C PRO A 144 7.43 2.91 -9.34
N ASP A 145 8.53 2.17 -9.22
CA ASP A 145 9.63 2.26 -10.19
C ASP A 145 9.27 1.64 -11.54
N MET A 146 8.47 0.58 -11.51
CA MET A 146 8.02 -0.15 -12.68
C MET A 146 6.63 -0.71 -12.47
N ILE A 147 5.95 -0.96 -13.59
CA ILE A 147 4.62 -1.53 -13.68
C ILE A 147 4.70 -2.63 -14.73
N ASN A 148 4.36 -3.88 -14.36
CA ASN A 148 4.49 -5.04 -15.26
C ASN A 148 5.91 -5.22 -15.83
N GLY A 149 6.95 -4.94 -15.04
CA GLY A 149 8.33 -4.93 -15.52
C GLY A 149 8.67 -3.80 -16.50
N ILE A 150 7.76 -2.84 -16.73
CA ILE A 150 8.01 -1.65 -17.53
C ILE A 150 8.38 -0.49 -16.60
N PRO A 151 9.59 0.08 -16.71
CA PRO A 151 9.99 1.21 -15.87
C PRO A 151 9.14 2.45 -16.18
N LEU A 152 8.72 3.16 -15.13
CA LEU A 152 8.04 4.44 -15.29
C LEU A 152 9.06 5.56 -15.54
N THR A 153 8.75 6.42 -16.51
CA THR A 153 9.52 7.64 -16.75
C THR A 153 9.38 8.64 -15.60
N ALA A 154 10.28 9.61 -15.50
CA ALA A 154 10.17 10.68 -14.50
C ALA A 154 8.85 11.46 -14.63
N GLU A 155 8.39 11.70 -15.86
CA GLU A 155 7.11 12.35 -16.13
C GLU A 155 5.93 11.48 -15.67
N GLN A 156 5.96 10.18 -15.94
CA GLN A 156 4.93 9.25 -15.46
C GLN A 156 4.88 9.21 -13.93
N LYS A 157 6.04 9.17 -13.27
CA LYS A 157 6.12 9.22 -11.80
C LYS A 157 5.55 10.52 -11.25
N ASP A 158 5.86 11.68 -11.85
CA ASP A 158 5.31 12.97 -11.46
C ASP A 158 3.78 13.02 -11.65
N ARG A 159 3.28 12.56 -12.80
CA ARG A 159 1.84 12.45 -13.06
C ARG A 159 1.14 11.57 -12.03
N TYR A 160 1.70 10.40 -11.73
CA TYR A 160 1.17 9.48 -10.74
C TYR A 160 1.07 10.12 -9.35
N LYS A 161 2.15 10.81 -8.90
CA LYS A 161 2.16 11.54 -7.62
C LYS A 161 1.12 12.66 -7.57
N LYS A 162 0.81 13.27 -8.71
CA LYS A 162 -0.25 14.28 -8.86
C LYS A 162 -1.64 13.68 -9.05
N GLY A 163 -1.81 12.39 -8.74
CA GLY A 163 -3.10 11.69 -8.83
C GLY A 163 -3.60 11.62 -10.27
N ARG A 164 -2.73 11.77 -11.26
CA ARG A 164 -3.10 11.65 -12.67
C ARG A 164 -2.88 10.23 -13.13
N GLU A 165 -3.75 9.82 -14.01
CA GLU A 165 -3.67 8.53 -14.68
C GLU A 165 -2.36 8.42 -15.50
N VAL A 166 -1.72 7.26 -15.41
CA VAL A 166 -0.49 6.92 -16.12
C VAL A 166 -0.74 5.65 -16.92
N GLU A 167 -0.61 5.77 -18.24
CA GLU A 167 -0.67 4.63 -19.15
C GLU A 167 0.76 4.16 -19.47
N THR A 168 0.95 2.85 -19.47
CA THR A 168 2.18 2.16 -19.87
C THR A 168 2.08 1.69 -21.33
N PRO A 169 3.20 1.42 -22.02
CA PRO A 169 3.20 0.99 -23.42
C PRO A 169 2.38 -0.26 -23.74
N ASP A 170 2.10 -1.11 -22.74
CA ASP A 170 1.26 -2.30 -22.89
C ASP A 170 -0.24 -2.02 -22.67
N GLY A 171 -0.61 -0.72 -22.61
CA GLY A 171 -1.97 -0.21 -22.43
C GLY A 171 -2.49 -0.45 -21.02
N THR A 172 -1.63 -0.57 -20.01
CA THR A 172 -2.05 -0.67 -18.61
C THR A 172 -2.07 0.70 -17.99
N THR A 173 -3.16 1.00 -17.31
CA THR A 173 -3.44 2.30 -16.75
C THR A 173 -3.46 2.22 -15.23
N ILE A 174 -2.76 3.15 -14.59
CA ILE A 174 -2.70 3.26 -13.14
C ILE A 174 -2.89 4.69 -12.64
N GLN A 175 -3.38 4.82 -11.41
CA GLN A 175 -3.49 6.09 -10.71
C GLN A 175 -3.18 5.87 -9.23
N TYR A 176 -2.59 6.87 -8.57
CA TYR A 176 -2.48 6.83 -7.11
C TYR A 176 -3.87 6.76 -6.46
N SER A 177 -3.94 6.11 -5.30
CA SER A 177 -5.11 6.20 -4.44
C SER A 177 -4.72 6.16 -2.97
N GLY A 178 -5.25 7.06 -2.17
CA GLY A 178 -5.18 7.01 -0.70
C GLY A 178 -6.28 6.14 -0.08
N THR A 179 -7.33 5.82 -0.83
CA THR A 179 -8.45 4.98 -0.36
C THR A 179 -8.28 3.50 -0.71
N ASP A 180 -7.52 3.18 -1.76
CA ASP A 180 -7.25 1.81 -2.18
C ASP A 180 -6.23 1.15 -1.26
N LYS A 181 -6.47 -0.11 -0.87
CA LYS A 181 -5.58 -0.89 0.01
C LYS A 181 -4.14 -0.96 -0.53
N GLN A 182 -3.99 -1.06 -1.85
CA GLN A 182 -2.69 -1.17 -2.52
C GLN A 182 -2.14 0.18 -2.95
N GLY A 183 -2.87 1.25 -2.63
CA GLY A 183 -2.56 2.62 -2.93
C GLY A 183 -2.42 2.94 -4.41
N ILE A 184 -2.92 2.04 -5.26
CA ILE A 184 -2.90 2.11 -6.72
C ILE A 184 -4.27 1.64 -7.21
N ARG A 185 -4.95 2.46 -8.00
CA ARG A 185 -6.05 2.01 -8.85
C ARG A 185 -5.50 1.57 -10.20
N SER A 186 -6.03 0.48 -10.74
CA SER A 186 -5.69 0.02 -12.09
C SER A 186 -6.91 -0.51 -12.83
N ASP A 187 -6.91 -0.33 -14.14
CA ASP A 187 -7.86 -0.92 -15.07
C ASP A 187 -7.68 -2.45 -15.25
N LYS A 188 -6.55 -3.02 -14.80
CA LYS A 188 -6.24 -4.45 -14.93
C LYS A 188 -6.05 -5.12 -13.57
N LEU A 189 -7.02 -5.96 -13.17
CA LEU A 189 -6.97 -6.74 -11.92
C LEU A 189 -5.70 -7.58 -11.76
N ALA A 190 -5.15 -8.12 -12.86
CA ALA A 190 -3.91 -8.91 -12.83
C ALA A 190 -2.66 -8.11 -12.45
N LEU A 191 -2.66 -6.78 -12.67
CA LEU A 191 -1.54 -5.91 -12.34
C LEU A 191 -1.39 -5.74 -10.82
N ILE A 192 -2.51 -5.43 -10.17
CA ILE A 192 -2.67 -5.25 -8.72
C ILE A 192 -2.00 -6.44 -7.98
N ALA A 193 -2.35 -7.67 -8.36
CA ALA A 193 -1.74 -8.88 -7.78
C ALA A 193 -0.22 -9.00 -8.02
N SER A 194 0.26 -8.64 -9.22
CA SER A 194 1.67 -8.82 -9.59
C SER A 194 2.64 -7.81 -8.94
N ILE A 195 2.22 -6.56 -8.72
CA ILE A 195 3.06 -5.56 -8.03
C ILE A 195 3.34 -5.98 -6.58
N ILE A 196 2.34 -6.59 -5.93
CA ILE A 196 2.42 -7.03 -4.54
C ILE A 196 3.36 -8.22 -4.38
N VAL A 197 3.15 -9.27 -5.19
CA VAL A 197 3.76 -10.59 -4.96
C VAL A 197 5.24 -10.61 -5.35
N ASP A 198 5.55 -10.12 -6.55
CA ASP A 198 6.88 -10.33 -7.15
C ASP A 198 7.41 -9.12 -7.94
N GLY A 199 6.64 -8.04 -8.02
CA GLY A 199 7.01 -6.84 -8.78
C GLY A 199 6.69 -6.93 -10.27
N GLY A 200 5.78 -7.81 -10.69
CA GLY A 200 5.28 -7.88 -12.07
C GLY A 200 5.54 -9.22 -12.79
N VAL A 201 6.20 -10.18 -12.15
CA VAL A 201 6.58 -11.46 -12.74
C VAL A 201 5.34 -12.34 -12.99
N SER A 202 4.41 -12.40 -12.04
CA SER A 202 3.15 -13.13 -12.18
C SER A 202 2.32 -12.63 -13.36
N TYR A 203 2.31 -11.31 -13.60
CA TYR A 203 1.65 -10.73 -14.77
C TYR A 203 2.34 -11.15 -16.09
N MET A 204 3.68 -11.22 -16.10
CA MET A 204 4.44 -11.68 -17.26
C MET A 204 4.14 -13.15 -17.57
N LEU A 205 4.01 -14.00 -16.54
CA LEU A 205 3.62 -15.41 -16.69
C LEU A 205 2.20 -15.54 -17.22
N TYR A 206 1.24 -14.80 -16.65
CA TYR A 206 -0.13 -14.75 -17.13
C TYR A 206 -0.21 -14.32 -18.60
N LYS A 207 0.48 -13.24 -18.98
CA LYS A 207 0.56 -12.80 -20.38
C LYS A 207 1.20 -13.85 -21.29
N GLY A 208 2.25 -14.53 -20.83
CA GLY A 208 2.91 -15.61 -21.56
C GLY A 208 1.97 -16.77 -21.85
N LEU A 209 1.26 -17.28 -20.83
CA LEU A 209 0.28 -18.36 -20.97
C LEU A 209 -0.91 -17.96 -21.84
N HIS A 210 -1.42 -16.74 -21.66
CA HIS A 210 -2.55 -16.24 -22.45
C HIS A 210 -2.18 -16.06 -23.93
N ALA A 211 -0.94 -15.66 -24.24
CA ALA A 211 -0.43 -15.58 -25.61
C ALA A 211 -0.27 -16.97 -26.27
N LEU A 212 -0.09 -18.03 -25.49
CA LEU A 212 0.00 -19.41 -25.97
C LEU A 212 -1.38 -20.05 -26.19
N TRP A 213 -2.42 -19.56 -25.50
CA TRP A 213 -3.77 -20.13 -25.54
C TRP A 213 -4.80 -19.30 -26.35
N GLY A 214 -4.49 -18.06 -26.74
CA GLY A 214 -5.41 -17.14 -27.40
C GLY A 214 -5.12 -16.88 -28.88
N LYS A 215 -6.11 -17.13 -29.74
CA LYS A 215 -6.19 -16.81 -31.16
C LYS A 215 -6.05 -15.30 -31.43
N GLU A 216 -5.41 -14.95 -32.55
CA GLU A 216 -5.34 -13.64 -33.23
C GLU A 216 -5.90 -12.41 -32.49
N ASP A 217 -5.12 -11.83 -31.56
CA ASP A 217 -5.17 -10.38 -31.33
C ASP A 217 -3.95 -9.73 -32.01
N LYS A 218 -4.24 -9.03 -33.12
CA LYS A 218 -3.24 -8.38 -33.97
C LYS A 218 -2.54 -7.24 -33.22
N LYS A 219 -1.21 -7.25 -33.35
CA LYS A 219 -0.24 -6.17 -33.08
C LYS A 219 0.13 -5.93 -31.61
N ARG A 220 1.01 -6.78 -31.07
CA ARG A 220 2.28 -6.36 -30.42
C ARG A 220 3.06 -7.61 -30.07
N GLY A 221 4.11 -7.87 -30.84
CA GLY A 221 5.04 -8.97 -30.58
C GLY A 221 5.73 -8.77 -29.24
N VAL A 222 5.92 -9.89 -28.54
CA VAL A 222 6.64 -10.00 -27.28
C VAL A 222 7.97 -9.23 -27.36
N GLY A 223 8.12 -8.19 -26.55
CA GLY A 223 9.32 -7.35 -26.52
C GLY A 223 10.51 -8.07 -25.88
N LYS A 224 11.74 -7.66 -26.23
CA LYS A 224 13.00 -8.19 -25.68
C LYS A 224 13.01 -8.25 -24.14
N ASN A 225 12.35 -7.29 -23.50
CA ASN A 225 12.21 -7.17 -22.05
C ASN A 225 11.55 -8.40 -21.39
N TYR A 226 10.72 -9.17 -22.11
CA TYR A 226 10.11 -10.41 -21.59
C TYR A 226 11.14 -11.51 -21.31
N HIS A 227 12.06 -11.72 -22.25
CA HIS A 227 13.09 -12.75 -22.12
C HIS A 227 14.08 -12.38 -21.01
N GLU A 228 14.30 -11.09 -20.80
CA GLU A 228 15.17 -10.56 -19.76
C GLU A 228 14.55 -10.73 -18.37
N ALA A 229 13.27 -10.38 -18.20
CA ALA A 229 12.52 -10.59 -16.95
C ALA A 229 12.41 -12.08 -16.56
N LEU A 230 12.16 -12.98 -17.53
CA LEU A 230 12.16 -14.43 -17.29
C LEU A 230 13.53 -14.95 -16.83
N LYS A 231 14.60 -14.44 -17.43
CA LYS A 231 15.97 -14.84 -17.07
C LYS A 231 16.33 -14.36 -15.66
N GLU A 232 15.95 -13.15 -15.30
CA GLU A 232 16.13 -12.62 -13.94
C GLU A 232 15.33 -13.42 -12.90
N MET A 233 14.09 -13.80 -13.20
CA MET A 233 13.27 -14.65 -12.33
C MET A 233 13.93 -16.02 -12.12
N GLN A 234 14.37 -16.70 -13.18
CA GLN A 234 15.08 -17.99 -13.07
C GLN A 234 16.38 -17.86 -12.25
N GLN A 235 17.08 -16.73 -12.35
CA GLN A 235 18.26 -16.45 -11.55
C GLN A 235 17.94 -16.16 -10.08
N ARG A 236 16.75 -15.61 -9.76
CA ARG A 236 16.29 -15.40 -8.38
C ARG A 236 15.80 -16.71 -7.75
N GLU A 237 14.98 -17.48 -8.44
CA GLU A 237 14.55 -18.80 -7.95
C GLU A 237 15.75 -19.71 -7.70
N SER A 238 16.70 -19.79 -8.64
CA SER A 238 17.93 -20.58 -8.44
C SER A 238 18.82 -20.07 -7.30
N ARG A 239 18.74 -18.79 -6.91
CA ARG A 239 19.44 -18.24 -5.72
C ARG A 239 18.71 -18.56 -4.42
N ASP A 240 17.38 -18.54 -4.42
CA ASP A 240 16.57 -18.86 -3.24
C ASP A 240 16.56 -20.38 -2.95
N PHE A 241 16.72 -21.22 -3.97
CA PHE A 241 16.96 -22.67 -3.84
C PHE A 241 18.42 -23.04 -3.51
N ALA A 242 19.38 -22.11 -3.60
CA ALA A 242 20.81 -22.36 -3.36
C ALA A 242 21.30 -21.94 -1.96
N LYS A 243 20.42 -21.50 -1.05
CA LYS A 243 20.78 -21.39 0.37
C LYS A 243 20.75 -22.79 0.99
N PRO A 244 21.89 -23.35 1.43
CA PRO A 244 21.86 -24.61 2.15
C PRO A 244 21.21 -24.37 3.52
N VAL A 245 20.23 -25.21 3.85
CA VAL A 245 19.77 -25.40 5.24
C VAL A 245 20.97 -25.98 6.00
N GLN A 246 21.55 -25.19 6.88
CA GLN A 246 22.59 -25.65 7.78
C GLN A 246 21.87 -26.20 9.03
N ASP A 247 21.63 -27.51 9.02
CA ASP A 247 21.24 -28.27 10.21
C ASP A 247 22.48 -28.36 11.13
N ASP A 248 22.44 -27.66 12.27
CA ASP A 248 23.36 -27.92 13.38
C ASP A 248 22.73 -29.00 14.27
N LEU A 249 22.93 -30.26 13.89
CA LEU A 249 22.84 -31.42 14.78
C LEU A 249 24.23 -32.02 14.94
N ASP A 250 24.71 -31.93 16.18
CA ASP A 250 25.62 -32.84 16.89
C ASP A 250 26.99 -33.15 16.28
N ASN A 251 28.04 -32.69 16.97
CA ASN A 251 29.12 -33.62 17.28
C ASN A 251 29.78 -33.32 18.64
N GLU A 252 29.28 -34.03 19.65
CA GLU A 252 29.96 -34.31 20.89
C GLU A 252 31.08 -35.36 20.65
N HIS A 253 32.21 -35.17 21.35
CA HIS A 253 33.25 -36.16 21.66
C HIS A 253 34.28 -36.59 20.60
N SER A 254 35.53 -36.14 20.79
CA SER A 254 36.62 -36.93 21.41
C SER A 254 37.87 -36.04 21.54
N GLU A 255 38.34 -35.74 22.76
CA GLU A 255 39.59 -36.28 23.35
C GLU A 255 40.86 -36.02 22.48
N THR A 256 41.99 -35.47 22.92
CA THR A 256 42.68 -35.49 24.22
C THR A 256 43.98 -34.64 24.13
N ILE A 257 44.37 -34.04 25.27
CA ILE A 257 45.74 -33.95 25.86
C ILE A 257 46.81 -32.97 25.32
N SER A 258 47.40 -32.29 26.32
CA SER A 258 48.67 -31.53 26.41
C SER A 258 48.68 -30.12 25.83
N ARG A 259 49.08 -29.08 26.57
CA ARG A 259 50.01 -28.98 27.71
C ARG A 259 49.67 -27.75 28.55
#